data_AF-A0A958BD16-F1
#
_entry.id   AF-A0A958BD16-F1
#
_cell.length_a   1.000
_cell.length_b   1.000
_cell.length_c   1.000
_cell.angle_alpha   90.00
_cell.angle_beta   90.00
_cell.angle_gamma   90.00
#
_symmetry.space_group_name_H-M   'P 1'
#
loop_
_entity.id
_entity.type
_entity.pdbx_description
1 polymer ?
#
loop_
_entity_poly.entity_id
_entity_poly.type
_entity_poly.pdbx_seq_one_letter_code
_entity_poly.pdbx_strand_id
1 'polypeptide(L)'
;MANDSFEDAPFGIFRTGYSIITWLSTLLLLVITVWTVWTMFMNTPAGTRRSQQLAIARPTADAIATRVAGETPLNACMPPKPDGIATCTACHMVMGAGNQVCPNLTDIRQIALERIAEPGYTGAAKTAEEYIHESIAEPSAFVVSAPEGKVYGSPGASIMPVRGGLPETADLDAYVAYLMFDPNAECEESVASR
;
A
#
# COMPACT_ATOMS: atom_id res chain seq x y z
N MET A 1 79.08 33.85 -17.51
CA MET A 1 79.78 32.76 -16.79
C MET A 1 80.13 33.28 -15.40
N ALA A 2 80.23 32.37 -14.42
CA ALA A 2 80.18 32.56 -12.95
C ALA A 2 78.75 32.83 -12.47
N ASN A 3 77.99 31.92 -11.84
CA ASN A 3 78.29 30.81 -10.93
C ASN A 3 79.04 31.24 -9.66
N ASP A 4 78.32 31.92 -8.78
CA ASP A 4 78.68 32.04 -7.36
C ASP A 4 77.61 31.29 -6.54
N SER A 5 77.89 30.01 -6.35
CA SER A 5 77.13 29.03 -5.58
C SER A 5 77.67 28.98 -4.15
N PHE A 6 77.58 30.07 -3.39
CA PHE A 6 78.15 30.07 -2.04
C PHE A 6 77.52 31.08 -1.08
N GLU A 7 76.20 31.01 -0.79
CA GLU A 7 75.65 31.80 0.34
C GLU A 7 74.32 31.30 0.98
N ASP A 8 73.89 30.04 0.76
CA ASP A 8 72.64 29.49 1.36
C ASP A 8 72.88 28.39 2.44
N ALA A 9 74.11 28.28 2.95
CA ALA A 9 74.53 27.14 3.78
C ALA A 9 73.80 26.93 5.14
N PRO A 10 73.35 27.95 5.92
CA PRO A 10 72.82 27.68 7.26
C PRO A 10 71.36 27.18 7.26
N PHE A 11 70.57 27.49 6.24
CA PHE A 11 69.14 27.10 6.18
C PHE A 11 68.89 25.79 5.43
N GLY A 12 69.87 25.30 4.65
CA GLY A 12 69.76 24.03 3.92
C GLY A 12 69.58 22.81 4.83
N ILE A 13 70.21 22.83 6.01
CA ILE A 13 70.09 21.75 7.01
C ILE A 13 68.68 21.69 7.59
N PHE A 14 68.08 22.85 7.90
CA PHE A 14 66.71 22.92 8.43
C PHE A 14 65.66 22.52 7.39
N ARG A 15 65.85 22.91 6.12
CA ARG A 15 64.95 22.52 5.02
C ARG A 15 65.00 21.01 4.76
N THR A 16 66.19 20.43 4.80
CA THR A 16 66.39 18.98 4.60
C THR A 16 65.85 18.20 5.80
N GLY A 17 66.11 18.67 7.02
CA GLY A 17 65.58 18.06 8.26
C GLY A 17 64.05 18.08 8.31
N TYR A 18 63.43 19.22 7.99
CA TYR A 18 61.96 19.33 7.95
C TYR A 18 61.37 18.42 6.86
N SER A 19 61.97 18.39 5.67
CA SER A 19 61.56 17.47 4.59
C SER A 19 61.56 16.02 5.07
N ILE A 20 62.65 15.55 5.68
CA ILE A 20 62.76 14.18 6.20
C ILE A 20 61.67 13.89 7.25
N ILE A 21 61.43 14.82 8.19
CA ILE A 21 60.41 14.66 9.22
C ILE A 21 59.01 14.58 8.61
N THR A 22 58.69 15.43 7.62
CA THR A 22 57.39 15.39 6.94
C THR A 22 57.17 14.09 6.16
N TRP A 23 58.21 13.58 5.48
CA TRP A 23 58.12 12.30 4.77
C TRP A 23 57.97 11.12 5.74
N LEU A 24 58.72 11.11 6.84
CA LEU A 24 58.59 10.08 7.88
C LEU A 24 57.21 10.10 8.54
N SER A 25 56.69 11.28 8.87
CA SER A 25 55.34 11.45 9.43
C SER A 25 54.27 10.96 8.45
N THR A 26 54.39 11.31 7.17
CA THR A 26 53.45 10.89 6.12
C THR A 26 53.46 9.37 5.94
N LEU A 27 54.65 8.74 5.90
CA LEU A 27 54.78 7.28 5.80
C LEU A 27 54.18 6.57 7.02
N LEU A 28 54.40 7.10 8.22
CA LEU A 28 53.84 6.52 9.44
C LEU A 28 52.30 6.53 9.42
N LEU A 29 51.69 7.65 9.02
CA LEU A 29 50.23 7.75 8.87
C LEU A 29 49.70 6.78 7.81
N LEU A 30 50.43 6.59 6.71
CA LEU A 30 50.06 5.63 5.67
C LEU A 30 50.10 4.19 6.19
N VAL A 31 51.13 3.83 6.97
CA VAL A 31 51.23 2.49 7.58
C VAL A 31 50.09 2.26 8.58
N ILE A 32 49.80 3.24 9.45
CA ILE A 32 48.71 3.12 10.43
C ILE A 32 47.36 2.98 9.73
N THR A 33 47.08 3.79 8.72
CA THR A 33 45.82 3.73 7.97
C THR A 33 45.65 2.38 7.27
N VAL A 34 46.69 1.90 6.58
CA VAL A 34 46.65 0.57 5.95
C VAL A 34 46.45 -0.54 6.98
N TRP A 35 47.15 -0.49 8.13
CA TRP A 35 46.98 -1.47 9.19
C TRP A 35 45.57 -1.44 9.80
N THR A 36 45.00 -0.27 10.05
CA THR A 36 43.62 -0.14 10.57
C THR A 36 42.57 -0.67 9.58
N VAL A 37 42.69 -0.33 8.29
CA VAL A 37 41.76 -0.83 7.26
C VAL A 37 41.88 -2.35 7.12
N TRP A 38 43.10 -2.87 7.11
CA TRP A 38 43.35 -4.32 7.02
C TRP A 38 42.81 -5.06 8.26
N THR A 39 43.04 -4.54 9.46
CA THR A 39 42.51 -5.14 10.70
C THR A 39 40.99 -5.09 10.76
N MET A 40 40.34 -4.00 10.32
CA MET A 40 38.89 -3.97 10.18
C MET A 40 38.41 -5.01 9.18
N PHE A 41 39.10 -5.19 8.06
CA PHE A 41 38.71 -6.18 7.06
C PHE A 41 38.88 -7.63 7.55
N MET A 42 39.98 -7.96 8.24
CA MET A 42 40.27 -9.31 8.70
C MET A 42 39.49 -9.70 9.97
N ASN A 43 39.20 -8.72 10.85
CA ASN A 43 38.49 -8.98 12.10
C ASN A 43 36.98 -8.69 12.03
N THR A 44 36.44 -8.24 10.89
CA THR A 44 34.99 -8.16 10.68
C THR A 44 34.52 -9.51 10.13
N PRO A 45 33.77 -10.32 10.89
CA PRO A 45 33.24 -11.59 10.37
C PRO A 45 32.39 -11.29 9.14
N ALA A 46 32.64 -12.01 8.04
CA ALA A 46 31.82 -11.96 6.84
C ALA A 46 30.40 -12.47 7.17
N GLY A 47 29.54 -11.57 7.63
CA GLY A 47 28.19 -11.91 8.09
C GLY A 47 27.70 -10.94 9.14
N THR A 48 27.20 -9.79 8.70
CA THR A 48 26.44 -8.91 9.60
C THR A 48 25.18 -9.65 10.07
N ARG A 49 24.69 -9.40 11.30
CA ARG A 49 23.38 -9.92 11.75
C ARG A 49 22.26 -9.60 10.76
N ARG A 50 22.40 -8.47 10.05
CA ARG A 50 21.49 -8.05 8.97
C ARG A 50 21.47 -9.02 7.80
N SER A 51 22.62 -9.54 7.35
CA SER A 51 22.67 -10.58 6.31
C SER A 51 22.07 -11.91 6.77
N GLN A 52 22.28 -12.30 8.02
CA GLN A 52 21.64 -13.52 8.56
C GLN A 52 20.12 -13.35 8.72
N GLN A 53 19.66 -12.17 9.16
CA GLN A 53 18.22 -11.86 9.22
C GLN A 53 17.58 -11.81 7.83
N LEU A 54 18.26 -11.26 6.82
CA LEU A 54 17.78 -11.32 5.43
C LEU A 54 17.71 -12.76 4.90
N ALA A 55 18.68 -13.61 5.25
CA ALA A 55 18.68 -15.02 4.85
C ALA A 55 17.57 -15.84 5.52
N ILE A 56 17.12 -15.46 6.71
CA ILE A 56 15.97 -16.08 7.41
C ILE A 56 14.63 -15.53 6.88
N ALA A 57 14.57 -14.24 6.51
CA ALA A 57 13.37 -13.61 5.96
C ALA A 57 13.09 -14.00 4.50
N ARG A 58 14.12 -14.34 3.72
CA ARG A 58 14.00 -14.74 2.32
C ARG A 58 13.20 -16.04 2.11
N PRO A 59 13.44 -17.15 2.83
CA PRO A 59 12.67 -18.37 2.65
C PRO A 59 11.20 -18.23 3.09
N THR A 60 10.90 -17.37 4.06
CA THR A 60 9.51 -17.03 4.41
C THR A 60 8.87 -16.11 3.37
N ALA A 61 9.59 -15.13 2.84
CA ALA A 61 9.11 -14.29 1.75
C ALA A 61 8.89 -15.09 0.46
N ASP A 62 9.78 -16.01 0.10
CA ASP A 62 9.63 -16.89 -1.06
C ASP A 62 8.48 -17.90 -0.85
N ALA A 63 8.30 -18.43 0.37
CA ALA A 63 7.16 -19.30 0.70
C ALA A 63 5.82 -18.56 0.71
N ILE A 64 5.78 -17.29 1.16
CA ILE A 64 4.60 -16.42 1.06
C ILE A 64 4.37 -16.04 -0.40
N ALA A 65 5.41 -15.66 -1.14
CA ALA A 65 5.33 -15.34 -2.56
C ALA A 65 4.91 -16.54 -3.41
N THR A 66 5.26 -17.77 -3.02
CA THR A 66 4.80 -18.99 -3.70
C THR A 66 3.33 -19.29 -3.40
N ARG A 67 2.82 -18.95 -2.20
CA ARG A 67 1.37 -18.98 -1.92
C ARG A 67 0.63 -17.89 -2.72
N VAL A 68 1.16 -16.66 -2.71
CA VAL A 68 0.60 -15.51 -3.44
C VAL A 68 0.73 -15.66 -4.96
N ALA A 69 1.73 -16.38 -5.47
CA ALA A 69 1.89 -16.67 -6.90
C ALA A 69 1.05 -17.88 -7.36
N GLY A 70 0.57 -18.71 -6.42
CA GLY A 70 -0.48 -19.70 -6.67
C GLY A 70 -1.89 -19.11 -6.62
N GLU A 71 -2.03 -17.91 -6.06
CA GLU A 71 -3.24 -17.10 -6.13
C GLU A 71 -3.20 -16.28 -7.43
N THR A 72 -4.23 -16.39 -8.27
CA THR A 72 -4.46 -15.35 -9.29
C THR A 72 -4.43 -14.02 -8.54
N PRO A 73 -3.63 -13.01 -8.96
CA PRO A 73 -3.60 -11.77 -8.22
C PRO A 73 -5.05 -11.25 -8.18
N LEU A 74 -5.58 -10.98 -6.98
CA LEU A 74 -6.98 -10.60 -6.76
C LEU A 74 -7.47 -9.51 -7.74
N ASN A 75 -6.55 -8.69 -8.23
CA ASN A 75 -6.79 -7.67 -9.23
C ASN A 75 -7.21 -8.18 -10.62
N ALA A 76 -6.93 -9.43 -10.98
CA ALA A 76 -7.23 -10.00 -12.30
C ALA A 76 -8.63 -10.64 -12.36
N CYS A 77 -9.22 -10.92 -11.20
CA CYS A 77 -10.58 -11.45 -11.08
C CYS A 77 -11.59 -10.36 -10.71
N MET A 78 -11.13 -9.25 -10.12
CA MET A 78 -11.98 -8.12 -9.78
C MET A 78 -12.61 -7.50 -11.05
N PRO A 79 -13.93 -7.23 -11.07
CA PRO A 79 -14.56 -6.50 -12.15
C PRO A 79 -13.95 -5.10 -12.24
N PRO A 80 -13.92 -4.53 -13.47
CA PRO A 80 -13.46 -3.18 -13.65
C PRO A 80 -14.29 -2.25 -12.75
N LYS A 81 -13.58 -1.40 -12.00
CA LYS A 81 -14.22 -0.41 -11.14
C LYS A 81 -15.00 0.58 -12.01
N PRO A 82 -16.32 0.78 -11.80
CA PRO A 82 -17.08 1.72 -12.61
C PRO A 82 -16.58 3.15 -12.37
N ASP A 83 -16.66 3.99 -13.40
CA ASP A 83 -16.31 5.41 -13.28
C ASP A 83 -17.15 6.08 -12.19
N GLY A 84 -16.64 7.08 -11.47
CA GLY A 84 -17.46 7.80 -10.47
C GLY A 84 -17.79 7.03 -9.18
N ILE A 85 -17.38 5.77 -9.04
CA ILE A 85 -17.36 5.01 -7.77
C ILE A 85 -16.73 5.75 -6.58
N ALA A 86 -15.87 6.74 -6.85
CA ALA A 86 -15.27 7.60 -5.84
C ALA A 86 -16.36 8.34 -5.03
N THR A 87 -17.47 8.69 -5.68
CA THR A 87 -18.66 9.30 -5.06
C THR A 87 -19.26 8.38 -4.00
N CYS A 88 -19.32 7.07 -4.25
CA CYS A 88 -19.80 6.09 -3.29
C CYS A 88 -18.83 5.97 -2.10
N THR A 89 -17.53 5.84 -2.38
CA THR A 89 -16.49 5.68 -1.34
C THR A 89 -16.27 6.94 -0.49
N ALA A 90 -16.76 8.10 -0.93
CA ALA A 90 -16.74 9.34 -0.15
C ALA A 90 -17.56 9.21 1.14
N CYS A 91 -18.56 8.32 1.16
CA CYS A 91 -19.40 8.09 2.32
C CYS A 91 -19.40 6.63 2.82
N HIS A 92 -19.24 5.67 1.91
CA HIS A 92 -19.31 4.24 2.20
C HIS A 92 -17.94 3.56 2.19
N MET A 93 -17.82 2.48 2.96
CA MET A 93 -16.77 1.50 2.76
C MET A 93 -17.26 0.53 1.69
N VAL A 94 -16.50 0.41 0.61
CA VAL A 94 -16.76 -0.49 -0.52
C VAL A 94 -15.57 -1.42 -0.62
N MET A 95 -15.79 -2.73 -0.53
CA MET A 95 -14.73 -3.74 -0.59
C MET A 95 -13.60 -3.46 0.42
N GLY A 96 -13.96 -2.99 1.63
CA GLY A 96 -13.01 -2.66 2.69
C GLY A 96 -12.28 -1.32 2.57
N ALA A 97 -12.60 -0.48 1.59
CA ALA A 97 -11.97 0.82 1.40
C ALA A 97 -12.99 1.98 1.29
N GLY A 98 -12.67 3.14 1.84
CA GLY A 98 -13.52 4.34 1.80
C GLY A 98 -13.79 4.91 3.19
N ASN A 99 -14.87 5.69 3.29
CA ASN A 99 -15.29 6.34 4.54
C ASN A 99 -16.42 5.57 5.23
N GLN A 100 -16.65 5.85 6.52
CA GLN A 100 -17.69 5.17 7.31
C GLN A 100 -18.79 6.14 7.77
N VAL A 101 -19.12 7.12 6.93
CA VAL A 101 -20.20 8.09 7.19
C VAL A 101 -21.56 7.43 7.00
N CYS A 102 -21.69 6.60 5.97
CA CYS A 102 -22.88 5.85 5.60
C CYS A 102 -22.70 4.34 5.85
N PRO A 103 -23.72 3.48 5.62
CA PRO A 103 -23.61 2.03 5.84
C PRO A 103 -22.40 1.39 5.16
N ASN A 104 -21.80 0.38 5.79
CA ASN A 104 -20.73 -0.39 5.16
C ASN A 104 -21.31 -1.26 4.03
N LEU A 105 -20.68 -1.25 2.85
CA LEU A 105 -21.10 -2.02 1.68
C LEU A 105 -20.19 -3.22 1.37
N THR A 106 -19.16 -3.50 2.19
CA THR A 106 -18.24 -4.62 1.95
C THR A 106 -18.95 -5.96 1.81
N ASP A 107 -20.00 -6.21 2.61
CA ASP A 107 -20.75 -7.48 2.60
C ASP A 107 -22.19 -7.27 2.11
N ILE A 108 -22.40 -6.27 1.23
CA ILE A 108 -23.75 -5.80 0.87
C ILE A 108 -24.62 -6.89 0.24
N ARG A 109 -24.02 -7.85 -0.47
CA ARG A 109 -24.74 -9.00 -1.04
C ARG A 109 -25.53 -9.79 0.01
N GLN A 110 -24.89 -10.10 1.14
CA GLN A 110 -25.53 -10.84 2.23
C GLN A 110 -26.48 -9.94 3.02
N ILE A 111 -26.02 -8.73 3.35
CA ILE A 111 -26.81 -7.75 4.11
C ILE A 111 -28.11 -7.40 3.37
N ALA A 112 -28.09 -7.29 2.04
CA ALA A 112 -29.28 -7.01 1.25
C ALA A 112 -30.38 -8.06 1.44
N LEU A 113 -30.02 -9.35 1.43
CA LEU A 113 -30.98 -10.44 1.67
C LEU A 113 -31.55 -10.39 3.09
N GLU A 114 -30.71 -10.08 4.08
CA GLU A 114 -31.17 -9.87 5.45
C GLU A 114 -32.17 -8.71 5.54
N ARG A 115 -31.88 -7.58 4.87
CA ARG A 115 -32.75 -6.40 4.84
C ARG A 115 -34.09 -6.68 4.18
N ILE A 116 -34.12 -7.36 3.05
CA ILE A 116 -35.37 -7.73 2.36
C ILE A 116 -36.24 -8.62 3.26
N ALA A 117 -35.62 -9.45 4.10
CA ALA A 117 -36.34 -10.32 5.04
C ALA A 117 -36.82 -9.60 6.32
N GLU A 118 -36.42 -8.35 6.56
CA GLU A 118 -36.84 -7.60 7.74
C GLU A 118 -38.32 -7.21 7.65
N PRO A 119 -39.11 -7.31 8.73
CA PRO A 119 -40.52 -6.94 8.73
C PRO A 119 -40.76 -5.43 8.50
N GLY A 120 -39.71 -4.62 8.64
CA GLY A 120 -39.73 -3.17 8.40
C GLY A 120 -39.31 -2.76 7.00
N TYR A 121 -39.02 -3.70 6.10
CA TYR A 121 -38.64 -3.39 4.72
C TYR A 121 -39.84 -2.82 3.95
N THR A 122 -39.66 -1.61 3.40
CA THR A 122 -40.71 -0.86 2.69
C THR A 122 -40.49 -0.81 1.17
N GLY A 123 -39.36 -1.31 0.69
CA GLY A 123 -39.04 -1.35 -0.74
C GLY A 123 -39.71 -2.52 -1.47
N ALA A 124 -39.43 -2.62 -2.77
CA ALA A 124 -40.05 -3.60 -3.67
C ALA A 124 -39.11 -4.75 -4.07
N ALA A 125 -37.82 -4.67 -3.73
CA ALA A 125 -36.83 -5.66 -4.12
C ALA A 125 -37.05 -7.02 -3.47
N LYS A 126 -36.69 -8.08 -4.21
CA LYS A 126 -36.81 -9.48 -3.79
C LYS A 126 -35.48 -10.22 -3.86
N THR A 127 -34.49 -9.65 -4.54
CA THR A 127 -33.12 -10.17 -4.61
C THR A 127 -32.10 -9.13 -4.13
N ALA A 128 -30.88 -9.57 -3.84
CA ALA A 128 -29.80 -8.68 -3.42
C ALA A 128 -29.49 -7.62 -4.49
N GLU A 129 -29.45 -8.04 -5.76
CA GLU A 129 -29.21 -7.18 -6.92
C GLU A 129 -30.31 -6.12 -7.05
N GLU A 130 -31.58 -6.53 -6.95
CA GLU A 130 -32.72 -5.61 -6.99
C GLU A 130 -32.67 -4.62 -5.83
N TYR A 131 -32.29 -5.05 -4.63
CA TYR A 131 -32.20 -4.19 -3.46
C TYR A 131 -31.08 -3.16 -3.59
N ILE A 132 -29.91 -3.56 -4.09
CA ILE A 132 -28.79 -2.64 -4.32
C ILE A 132 -29.17 -1.64 -5.42
N HIS A 133 -29.80 -2.11 -6.49
CA HIS A 133 -30.27 -1.24 -7.57
C HIS A 133 -31.31 -0.23 -7.06
N GLU A 134 -32.34 -0.67 -6.33
CA GLU A 134 -33.34 0.19 -5.70
C GLU A 134 -32.69 1.18 -4.73
N SER A 135 -31.76 0.73 -3.89
CA SER A 135 -31.07 1.59 -2.92
C SER A 135 -30.27 2.70 -3.59
N ILE A 136 -29.73 2.47 -4.79
CA ILE A 136 -29.00 3.51 -5.54
C ILE A 136 -29.99 4.41 -6.29
N ALA A 137 -30.94 3.84 -7.03
CA ALA A 137 -31.88 4.58 -7.85
C ALA A 137 -32.85 5.42 -7.01
N GLU A 138 -33.41 4.83 -5.96
CA GLU A 138 -34.45 5.37 -5.09
C GLU A 138 -34.07 5.16 -3.61
N PRO A 139 -33.02 5.84 -3.10
CA PRO A 139 -32.48 5.60 -1.76
C PRO A 139 -33.46 5.84 -0.60
N SER A 140 -34.58 6.51 -0.87
CA SER A 140 -35.64 6.77 0.12
C SER A 140 -36.73 5.68 0.14
N ALA A 141 -36.70 4.69 -0.77
CA ALA A 141 -37.62 3.55 -0.77
C ALA A 141 -37.49 2.73 0.52
N PHE A 142 -36.27 2.62 1.05
CA PHE A 142 -35.99 2.05 2.35
C PHE A 142 -34.75 2.68 2.97
N VAL A 143 -34.91 3.35 4.12
CA VAL A 143 -33.81 3.96 4.87
C VAL A 143 -33.47 3.07 6.07
N VAL A 144 -32.28 2.48 6.04
CA VAL A 144 -31.78 1.63 7.13
C VAL A 144 -31.61 2.43 8.42
N SER A 145 -32.01 1.82 9.55
CA SER A 145 -31.76 2.38 10.87
C SER A 145 -30.27 2.64 11.10
N ALA A 146 -29.95 3.88 11.47
CA ALA A 146 -28.58 4.25 11.77
C ALA A 146 -28.18 3.76 13.18
N PRO A 147 -26.93 3.31 13.38
CA PRO A 147 -26.39 3.04 14.71
C PRO A 147 -26.31 4.33 15.53
N GLU A 148 -26.21 4.19 16.86
CA GLU A 148 -26.18 5.33 17.77
C GLU A 148 -25.10 6.36 17.38
N GLY A 149 -25.49 7.64 17.37
CA GLY A 149 -24.61 8.74 16.98
C GLY A 149 -24.42 8.93 15.47
N LYS A 150 -25.08 8.13 14.61
CA LYS A 150 -25.10 8.32 13.15
C LYS A 150 -26.51 8.66 12.65
N VAL A 151 -26.57 9.25 11.46
CA VAL A 151 -27.81 9.57 10.76
C VAL A 151 -27.64 9.16 9.29
N TYR A 152 -28.51 8.29 8.78
CA TYR A 152 -28.53 7.88 7.37
C TYR A 152 -29.71 8.51 6.60
N GLY A 153 -30.54 9.28 7.30
CA GLY A 153 -31.73 9.91 6.74
C GLY A 153 -32.64 10.42 7.84
N SER A 154 -33.77 10.95 7.39
CA SER A 154 -34.95 11.20 8.19
C SER A 154 -36.06 10.24 7.76
N PRO A 155 -37.15 10.08 8.52
CA PRO A 155 -38.24 9.19 8.13
C PRO A 155 -38.73 9.48 6.71
N GLY A 156 -38.59 8.50 5.81
CA GLY A 156 -38.98 8.61 4.40
C GLY A 156 -38.06 9.44 3.50
N ALA A 157 -36.89 9.88 3.98
CA ALA A 157 -35.92 10.62 3.17
C ALA A 157 -34.47 10.27 3.52
N SER A 158 -33.75 9.68 2.57
CA SER A 158 -32.33 9.33 2.71
C SER A 158 -31.42 10.54 2.58
N ILE A 159 -30.26 10.52 3.26
CA ILE A 159 -29.17 11.47 2.96
C ILE A 159 -28.40 11.08 1.69
N MET A 160 -28.51 9.82 1.26
CA MET A 160 -27.92 9.39 0.01
C MET A 160 -28.65 10.10 -1.13
N PRO A 161 -27.93 10.84 -2.00
CA PRO A 161 -28.56 11.48 -3.14
C PRO A 161 -29.16 10.43 -4.08
N VAL A 162 -30.20 10.82 -4.83
CA VAL A 162 -30.77 10.00 -5.91
C VAL A 162 -29.64 9.55 -6.85
N ARG A 163 -29.67 8.29 -7.27
CA ARG A 163 -28.61 7.62 -8.06
C ARG A 163 -27.23 7.64 -7.39
N GLY A 164 -27.17 7.77 -6.06
CA GLY A 164 -25.91 7.89 -5.32
C GLY A 164 -25.08 9.12 -5.69
N GLY A 165 -25.70 10.15 -6.30
CA GLY A 165 -25.02 11.34 -6.81
C GLY A 165 -24.31 11.12 -8.15
N LEU A 166 -24.56 10.00 -8.82
CA LEU A 166 -24.04 9.71 -10.15
C LEU A 166 -24.80 10.49 -11.24
N PRO A 167 -24.15 10.82 -12.37
CA PRO A 167 -24.84 11.42 -13.51
C PRO A 167 -25.87 10.44 -14.10
N GLU A 168 -26.86 10.97 -14.82
CA GLU A 168 -27.87 10.14 -15.51
C GLU A 168 -27.25 9.20 -16.54
N THR A 169 -26.11 9.58 -17.12
CA THR A 169 -25.36 8.77 -18.09
C THR A 169 -24.61 7.59 -17.48
N ALA A 170 -24.52 7.51 -16.14
CA ALA A 170 -23.87 6.41 -15.47
C ALA A 170 -24.69 5.12 -15.61
N ASP A 171 -24.02 4.03 -15.93
CA ASP A 171 -24.62 2.69 -15.99
C ASP A 171 -24.75 2.12 -14.58
N LEU A 172 -25.97 2.11 -14.02
CA LEU A 172 -26.22 1.61 -12.66
C LEU A 172 -25.91 0.12 -12.53
N ASP A 173 -26.12 -0.67 -13.59
CA ASP A 173 -25.93 -2.11 -13.55
C ASP A 173 -24.45 -2.47 -13.35
N ALA A 174 -23.54 -1.65 -13.88
CA ALA A 174 -22.12 -1.80 -13.63
C ALA A 174 -21.74 -1.60 -12.15
N TYR A 175 -22.41 -0.70 -11.42
CA TYR A 175 -22.18 -0.53 -9.97
C TYR A 175 -22.79 -1.66 -9.18
N VAL A 176 -24.00 -2.12 -9.53
CA VAL A 176 -24.64 -3.28 -8.90
C VAL A 176 -23.74 -4.50 -9.07
N ALA A 177 -23.29 -4.79 -10.28
CA ALA A 177 -22.37 -5.89 -10.56
C ALA A 177 -21.06 -5.76 -9.75
N TYR A 178 -20.49 -4.56 -9.68
CA TYR A 178 -19.27 -4.30 -8.90
C TYR A 178 -19.47 -4.52 -7.40
N LEU A 179 -20.62 -4.15 -6.84
CA LEU A 179 -20.96 -4.35 -5.42
C LEU A 179 -21.39 -5.78 -5.09
N MET A 180 -21.86 -6.53 -6.08
CA MET A 180 -22.26 -7.93 -5.94
C MET A 180 -21.07 -8.89 -6.03
N PHE A 181 -19.92 -8.41 -6.49
CA PHE A 181 -18.71 -9.20 -6.65
C PHE A 181 -18.22 -9.77 -5.31
N ASP A 182 -18.12 -11.10 -5.25
CA ASP A 182 -17.51 -11.85 -4.16
C ASP A 182 -16.12 -12.35 -4.60
N PRO A 183 -15.04 -11.68 -4.18
CA PRO A 183 -13.70 -12.06 -4.58
C PRO A 183 -13.35 -13.49 -4.14
N ASN A 184 -13.92 -14.01 -3.05
CA ASN A 184 -13.58 -15.34 -2.61
C ASN A 184 -14.23 -16.39 -3.52
N ALA A 185 -15.52 -16.24 -3.83
CA ALA A 185 -16.23 -17.18 -4.70
C ALA A 185 -15.77 -17.10 -6.16
N GLU A 186 -15.64 -15.90 -6.71
CA GLU A 186 -15.45 -15.69 -8.14
C GLU A 186 -13.96 -15.80 -8.55
N CYS A 187 -13.02 -15.53 -7.63
CA CYS A 187 -11.61 -15.81 -7.89
C CYS A 187 -11.32 -17.32 -7.83
N GLU A 188 -11.93 -18.07 -6.89
CA GLU A 188 -11.73 -19.51 -6.77
C GLU A 188 -12.25 -20.28 -8.01
N GLU A 189 -13.43 -19.93 -8.53
CA GLU A 189 -13.98 -20.54 -9.75
C GLU A 189 -13.15 -20.22 -10.99
N SER A 190 -12.57 -19.02 -11.08
CA SER A 190 -11.67 -18.62 -12.17
C SER A 190 -10.33 -19.37 -12.15
N VAL A 191 -9.90 -19.85 -10.98
CA VAL A 191 -8.71 -20.70 -10.80
C VAL A 191 -9.04 -22.16 -11.11
N ALA A 192 -10.21 -22.65 -10.69
CA ALA A 192 -10.62 -24.04 -10.90
C ALA A 192 -10.96 -24.39 -12.36
N SER A 193 -11.25 -23.39 -13.20
CA SER A 193 -11.62 -23.56 -14.61
C SER A 193 -10.44 -23.45 -15.60
N ARG A 194 -9.21 -23.27 -15.12
CA ARG A 194 -7.96 -23.23 -15.91
C ARG A 194 -7.18 -24.54 -15.78
#